data_AF-A0A1C6PZU8-F1
#
_entry.id   AF-A0A1C6PZU8-F1
#
_cell.length_a   1.000
_cell.length_b   1.000
_cell.length_c   1.000
_cell.angle_alpha   90.00
_cell.angle_beta   90.00
_cell.angle_gamma   90.00
#
_symmetry.space_group_name_H-M   'P 1'
#
loop_
_entity.id
_entity.type
_entity.pdbx_description
1 polymer ?
#
loop_
_entity_poly.entity_id
_entity_poly.type
_entity_poly.pdbx_seq_one_letter_code
_entity_poly.pdbx_strand_id
1 'polypeptide(L)'
;MTPALPVGCVIAVLGARGTGKSELANALAARLLQRGIAAELVTDPAPRSPTYRQQAEAAFEQTNRIAEAARRGVVIADSTALAAAVDADMRFGETALYDHALAAHRSHAITLLMALDLLPTDGTAPDALAQAEKADALLRAALARAGSPYAVIHGRGPERLASAWNAINARAEDAGVSSSSGRTASGERAWFWPCDKCSDPACEHRLFRDLIARRP
;
A
#
# COMPACT_ATOMS: atom_id res chain seq x y z
N MET A 1 19.05 -8.88 2.88
CA MET A 1 18.89 -9.25 1.46
C MET A 1 18.51 -8.01 0.64
N THR A 2 18.79 -8.02 -0.66
CA THR A 2 18.40 -6.98 -1.63
C THR A 2 17.35 -7.61 -2.54
N PRO A 3 16.15 -7.00 -2.68
CA PRO A 3 15.10 -7.60 -3.48
C PRO A 3 15.45 -7.53 -4.98
N ALA A 4 15.14 -8.58 -5.72
CA ALA A 4 15.20 -8.55 -7.18
C ALA A 4 13.92 -7.90 -7.71
N LEU A 5 14.02 -6.65 -8.16
CA LEU A 5 12.89 -5.88 -8.68
C LEU A 5 13.11 -5.61 -10.17
N PRO A 6 12.28 -6.15 -11.07
CA PRO A 6 12.41 -5.90 -12.51
C PRO A 6 11.97 -4.48 -12.88
N VAL A 7 12.40 -4.03 -14.06
CA VAL A 7 11.84 -2.83 -14.71
C VAL A 7 10.33 -2.99 -14.83
N GLY A 8 9.57 -1.92 -14.57
CA GLY A 8 8.10 -1.97 -14.52
C GLY A 8 7.53 -2.29 -13.13
N CYS A 9 8.37 -2.65 -12.16
CA CYS A 9 7.92 -2.89 -10.78
C CYS A 9 7.52 -1.57 -10.11
N VAL A 10 6.24 -1.43 -9.79
CA VAL A 10 5.72 -0.30 -8.99
C VAL A 10 5.45 -0.74 -7.57
N ILE A 11 6.02 -0.01 -6.62
CA ILE A 11 5.75 -0.10 -5.18
C ILE A 11 4.84 1.07 -4.79
N ALA A 12 3.57 0.78 -4.52
CA ALA A 12 2.59 1.76 -4.10
C ALA A 12 2.60 1.95 -2.57
N VAL A 13 2.78 3.18 -2.10
CA VAL A 13 2.69 3.54 -0.68
C VAL A 13 1.37 4.27 -0.44
N LEU A 14 0.47 3.64 0.32
CA LEU A 14 -0.88 4.12 0.62
C LEU A 14 -1.09 4.28 2.13
N GLY A 15 -2.09 5.06 2.52
CA GLY A 15 -2.46 5.27 3.91
C GLY A 15 -3.06 6.65 4.17
N ALA A 16 -3.59 6.85 5.36
CA ALA A 16 -4.20 8.12 5.77
C ALA A 16 -3.21 9.31 5.74
N ARG A 17 -3.73 10.54 5.75
CA ARG A 17 -2.89 11.75 5.88
C ARG A 17 -2.17 11.73 7.23
N GLY A 18 -0.90 12.14 7.26
CA GLY A 18 -0.11 12.18 8.50
C GLY A 18 0.55 10.86 8.92
N THR A 19 0.37 9.76 8.18
CA THR A 19 0.98 8.45 8.51
C THR A 19 2.41 8.27 7.97
N GLY A 20 3.06 9.35 7.50
CA GLY A 20 4.48 9.31 7.07
C GLY A 20 4.73 8.64 5.72
N LYS A 21 3.74 8.57 4.81
CA LYS A 21 3.89 8.01 3.45
C LYS A 21 5.10 8.58 2.70
N SER A 22 5.18 9.90 2.59
CA SER A 22 6.26 10.58 1.87
C SER A 22 7.62 10.33 2.48
N GLU A 23 7.72 10.30 3.81
CA GLU A 23 8.98 9.99 4.52
C GLU A 23 9.43 8.56 4.22
N LEU A 24 8.52 7.59 4.31
CA LEU A 24 8.82 6.20 3.97
C LEU A 24 9.20 6.05 2.49
N ALA A 25 8.48 6.69 1.58
CA ALA A 25 8.73 6.60 0.15
C ALA A 25 10.12 7.15 -0.22
N ASN A 26 10.51 8.30 0.36
CA ASN A 26 11.86 8.84 0.22
C ASN A 26 12.92 7.90 0.81
N ALA A 27 12.69 7.37 2.00
CA ALA A 27 13.63 6.46 2.66
C ALA A 27 13.81 5.14 1.87
N LEU A 28 12.74 4.62 1.26
CA LEU A 28 12.80 3.46 0.38
C LEU A 28 13.59 3.75 -0.89
N ALA A 29 13.37 4.91 -1.53
CA ALA A 29 14.08 5.31 -2.74
C ALA A 29 15.59 5.44 -2.47
N ALA A 30 15.95 6.12 -1.38
CA ALA A 30 17.34 6.23 -0.95
C ALA A 30 17.96 4.86 -0.68
N ARG A 31 17.24 3.95 -0.01
CA ARG A 31 17.74 2.61 0.30
C ARG A 31 17.90 1.73 -0.95
N LEU A 32 16.99 1.81 -1.93
CA LEU A 32 17.12 1.10 -3.20
C LEU A 32 18.34 1.59 -3.99
N LEU A 33 18.52 2.91 -4.07
CA LEU A 33 19.68 3.51 -4.72
C LEU A 33 21.00 3.08 -4.06
N GLN A 34 21.07 3.07 -2.72
CA GLN A 34 22.24 2.56 -1.98
C GLN A 34 22.55 1.08 -2.26
N ARG A 35 21.56 0.31 -2.72
CA ARG A 35 21.71 -1.10 -3.11
C ARG A 35 21.93 -1.28 -4.62
N GLY A 36 22.13 -0.18 -5.37
CA GLY A 36 22.36 -0.21 -6.82
C GLY A 36 21.10 -0.39 -7.66
N ILE A 37 19.92 -0.27 -7.07
CA ILE A 37 18.64 -0.35 -7.79
C ILE A 37 18.20 1.08 -8.13
N ALA A 38 18.16 1.41 -9.41
CA ALA A 38 17.63 2.68 -9.90
C ALA A 38 16.10 2.70 -9.68
N ALA A 39 15.67 3.35 -8.60
CA ALA A 39 14.27 3.55 -8.26
C ALA A 39 13.90 5.02 -8.41
N GLU A 40 12.84 5.29 -9.18
CA GLU A 40 12.28 6.63 -9.35
C GLU A 40 11.16 6.85 -8.31
N LEU A 41 11.26 7.93 -7.54
CA LEU A 41 10.19 8.35 -6.63
C LEU A 41 9.20 9.24 -7.37
N VAL A 42 7.94 8.83 -7.43
CA VAL A 42 6.83 9.63 -7.97
C VAL A 42 5.99 10.16 -6.82
N THR A 43 6.08 11.46 -6.58
CA THR A 43 5.37 12.17 -5.49
C THR A 43 3.94 12.52 -5.87
N ASP A 44 3.02 12.46 -4.91
CA ASP A 44 1.63 12.90 -5.07
C ASP A 44 1.57 14.37 -5.55
N PRO A 45 0.97 14.66 -6.73
CA PRO A 45 0.84 16.02 -7.25
C PRO A 45 -0.29 16.80 -6.60
N ALA A 46 -1.16 16.16 -5.80
CA ALA A 46 -2.32 16.82 -5.22
C ALA A 46 -1.90 17.96 -4.28
N PRO A 47 -2.49 19.16 -4.41
CA PRO A 47 -2.24 20.25 -3.48
C PRO A 47 -2.79 19.89 -2.08
N ARG A 48 -2.44 20.68 -1.05
CA ARG A 48 -2.82 20.35 0.33
C ARG A 48 -4.34 20.26 0.54
N SER A 49 -5.10 21.14 -0.13
CA SER A 49 -6.56 21.25 -0.05
C SER A 49 -7.16 21.47 -1.45
N PRO A 50 -7.20 20.43 -2.31
CA PRO A 50 -7.74 20.56 -3.67
C PRO A 50 -9.27 20.60 -3.65
N THR A 51 -9.81 21.26 -4.66
CA THR A 51 -11.20 21.05 -5.13
C THR A 51 -11.35 19.64 -5.70
N TYR A 52 -12.60 19.16 -5.84
CA TYR A 52 -12.85 17.85 -6.48
C TYR A 52 -12.22 17.74 -7.88
N ARG A 53 -12.35 18.79 -8.72
CA ARG A 53 -11.74 18.81 -10.06
C ARG A 53 -10.22 18.65 -10.00
N GLN A 54 -9.55 19.41 -9.12
CA GLN A 54 -8.10 19.30 -8.95
C GLN A 54 -7.69 17.93 -8.41
N GLN A 55 -8.50 17.32 -7.54
CA GLN A 55 -8.26 15.96 -7.05
C GLN A 55 -8.36 14.93 -8.17
N ALA A 56 -9.35 15.06 -9.04
CA ALA A 56 -9.51 14.20 -10.22
C ALA A 56 -8.33 14.35 -11.18
N GLU A 57 -7.98 15.60 -11.54
CA GLU A 57 -6.82 15.90 -12.39
C GLU A 57 -5.52 15.32 -11.83
N ALA A 58 -5.26 15.53 -10.53
CA ALA A 58 -4.11 14.95 -9.83
C ALA A 58 -4.12 13.41 -9.85
N ALA A 59 -5.28 12.76 -9.73
CA ALA A 59 -5.38 11.31 -9.79
C ALA A 59 -4.99 10.75 -11.17
N PHE A 60 -5.45 11.39 -12.25
CA PHE A 60 -5.08 11.02 -13.62
C PHE A 60 -3.60 11.31 -13.89
N GLU A 61 -3.10 12.48 -13.48
CA GLU A 61 -1.68 12.84 -13.62
C GLU A 61 -0.79 11.85 -12.88
N GLN A 62 -1.13 11.52 -11.63
CA GLN A 62 -0.37 10.56 -10.82
C GLN A 62 -0.31 9.18 -11.49
N THR A 63 -1.43 8.73 -12.06
CA THR A 63 -1.47 7.46 -12.82
C THR A 63 -0.50 7.48 -14.00
N ASN A 64 -0.52 8.57 -14.79
CA ASN A 64 0.32 8.71 -15.97
C ASN A 64 1.81 8.79 -15.60
N ARG A 65 2.16 9.56 -14.56
CA ARG A 65 3.54 9.70 -14.06
C ARG A 65 4.10 8.39 -13.56
N ILE A 66 3.31 7.62 -12.80
CA ILE A 66 3.70 6.28 -12.34
C ILE A 66 3.94 5.36 -13.54
N ALA A 67 3.00 5.30 -14.49
CA ALA A 67 3.14 4.46 -15.68
C ALA A 67 4.35 4.84 -16.54
N GLU A 68 4.65 6.13 -16.67
CA GLU A 68 5.81 6.60 -17.41
C GLU A 68 7.12 6.21 -16.71
N ALA A 69 7.23 6.45 -15.41
CA ALA A 69 8.39 6.06 -14.61
C ALA A 69 8.62 4.54 -14.63
N ALA A 70 7.55 3.75 -14.62
CA ALA A 70 7.61 2.28 -14.64
C ALA A 70 8.25 1.75 -15.93
N ARG A 71 8.11 2.48 -17.06
CA ARG A 71 8.78 2.12 -18.32
C ARG A 71 10.31 2.24 -18.25
N ARG A 72 10.83 3.05 -17.33
CA ARG A 72 12.28 3.32 -17.18
C ARG A 72 12.94 2.46 -16.11
N GLY A 73 12.19 2.00 -15.11
CA GLY A 73 12.79 1.27 -13.99
C GLY A 73 11.79 0.86 -12.91
N VAL A 74 12.31 0.75 -11.68
CA VAL A 74 11.50 0.52 -10.48
C VAL A 74 10.92 1.85 -10.03
N VAL A 75 9.65 1.85 -9.61
CA VAL A 75 8.96 3.06 -9.15
C VAL A 75 8.54 2.89 -7.71
N ILE A 76 8.75 3.94 -6.92
CA ILE A 76 8.08 4.12 -5.64
C ILE A 76 7.04 5.22 -5.83
N ALA A 77 5.77 4.85 -5.73
CA ALA A 77 4.67 5.80 -5.80
C ALA A 77 4.30 6.25 -4.39
N ASP A 78 4.66 7.49 -4.04
CA ASP A 78 4.14 8.15 -2.84
C ASP A 78 2.71 8.58 -3.13
N SER A 79 1.75 7.78 -2.64
CA SER A 79 0.34 7.85 -3.00
C SER A 79 0.04 7.37 -4.44
N THR A 80 -1.22 7.07 -4.70
CA THR A 80 -1.73 6.70 -6.05
C THR A 80 -3.11 7.29 -6.25
N ALA A 81 -3.67 7.16 -7.46
CA ALA A 81 -5.06 7.52 -7.74
C ALA A 81 -6.08 6.90 -6.76
N LEU A 82 -5.76 5.76 -6.13
CA LEU A 82 -6.63 5.13 -5.12
C LEU A 82 -6.79 5.98 -3.86
N ALA A 83 -5.72 6.64 -3.41
CA ALA A 83 -5.80 7.56 -2.27
C ALA A 83 -6.62 8.80 -2.62
N ALA A 84 -6.47 9.32 -3.84
CA ALA A 84 -7.27 10.43 -4.35
C ALA A 84 -8.77 10.08 -4.45
N ALA A 85 -9.11 8.87 -4.89
CA ALA A 85 -10.49 8.40 -4.94
C ALA A 85 -11.12 8.29 -3.54
N VAL A 86 -10.38 7.73 -2.58
CA VAL A 86 -10.83 7.65 -1.17
C VAL A 86 -11.03 9.03 -0.57
N ASP A 87 -10.09 9.95 -0.81
CA ASP A 87 -10.18 11.32 -0.31
C ASP A 87 -11.36 12.08 -0.95
N ALA A 88 -11.65 11.85 -2.23
CA ALA A 88 -12.82 12.42 -2.91
C ALA A 88 -14.15 11.89 -2.36
N ASP A 89 -14.26 10.58 -2.10
CA ASP A 89 -15.42 9.97 -1.45
C ASP A 89 -15.63 10.58 -0.05
N MET A 90 -14.56 10.66 0.75
CA MET A 90 -14.63 11.19 2.10
C MET A 90 -15.05 12.67 2.17
N ARG A 91 -14.50 13.52 1.30
CA ARG A 91 -14.69 14.98 1.36
C ARG A 91 -15.88 15.48 0.55
N PHE A 92 -16.20 14.81 -0.56
CA PHE A 92 -17.21 15.27 -1.52
C PHE A 92 -18.34 14.25 -1.74
N GLY A 93 -18.22 13.01 -1.23
CA GLY A 93 -19.17 11.93 -1.50
C GLY A 93 -19.08 11.40 -2.93
N GLU A 94 -17.98 11.67 -3.62
CA GLU A 94 -17.81 11.38 -5.05
C GLU A 94 -17.03 10.07 -5.25
N THR A 95 -17.69 9.07 -5.85
CA THR A 95 -17.10 7.75 -6.07
C THR A 95 -16.60 7.53 -7.50
N ALA A 96 -16.78 8.49 -8.40
CA ALA A 96 -16.50 8.34 -9.83
C ALA A 96 -15.03 8.02 -10.15
N LEU A 97 -14.09 8.35 -9.24
CA LEU A 97 -12.66 8.07 -9.43
C LEU A 97 -12.26 6.62 -9.14
N TYR A 98 -13.11 5.83 -8.48
CA TYR A 98 -12.73 4.49 -8.03
C TYR A 98 -12.42 3.54 -9.19
N ASP A 99 -13.22 3.53 -10.26
CA ASP A 99 -13.03 2.58 -11.36
C ASP A 99 -11.68 2.77 -12.05
N HIS A 100 -11.34 4.02 -12.38
CA HIS A 100 -10.02 4.39 -12.91
C HIS A 100 -8.90 4.03 -11.92
N ALA A 101 -9.06 4.41 -10.66
CA ALA A 101 -8.04 4.19 -9.65
C ALA A 101 -7.77 2.70 -9.39
N LEU A 102 -8.81 1.86 -9.36
CA LEU A 102 -8.69 0.41 -9.17
C LEU A 102 -8.08 -0.26 -10.40
N ALA A 103 -8.50 0.15 -11.60
CA ALA A 103 -7.91 -0.35 -12.84
C ALA A 103 -6.40 -0.07 -12.90
N ALA A 104 -5.97 1.15 -12.59
CA ALA A 104 -4.56 1.51 -12.49
C ALA A 104 -3.85 0.70 -11.40
N HIS A 105 -4.46 0.58 -10.21
CA HIS A 105 -3.80 -0.04 -9.06
C HIS A 105 -3.49 -1.53 -9.25
N ARG A 106 -4.28 -2.26 -10.05
CA ARG A 106 -4.03 -3.68 -10.35
C ARG A 106 -2.69 -3.96 -11.04
N SER A 107 -2.08 -2.95 -11.65
CA SER A 107 -0.75 -3.05 -12.28
C SER A 107 0.42 -2.90 -11.31
N HIS A 108 0.16 -2.51 -10.05
CA HIS A 108 1.21 -2.35 -9.06
C HIS A 108 1.64 -3.71 -8.49
N ALA A 109 2.95 -3.95 -8.43
CA ALA A 109 3.50 -5.22 -7.97
C ALA A 109 3.43 -5.37 -6.45
N ILE A 110 3.65 -4.27 -5.72
CA ILE A 110 3.69 -4.27 -4.26
C ILE A 110 2.87 -3.10 -3.73
N THR A 111 1.97 -3.37 -2.80
CA THR A 111 1.19 -2.35 -2.11
C THR A 111 1.52 -2.35 -0.62
N LEU A 112 2.00 -1.21 -0.13
CA LEU A 112 2.29 -0.95 1.27
C LEU A 112 1.20 -0.02 1.83
N LEU A 113 0.53 -0.44 2.90
CA LEU A 113 -0.49 0.34 3.58
C LEU A 113 0.04 0.80 4.94
N MET A 114 0.15 2.11 5.14
CA MET A 114 0.64 2.68 6.39
C MET A 114 -0.35 2.46 7.53
N ALA A 115 0.12 1.94 8.66
CA ALA A 115 -0.66 1.90 9.89
C ALA A 115 -0.84 3.31 10.52
N LEU A 116 -1.79 3.39 11.45
CA LEU A 116 -2.20 4.63 12.13
C LEU A 116 -1.41 4.92 13.43
N ASP A 117 -0.36 4.17 13.72
CA ASP A 117 0.51 4.21 14.90
C ASP A 117 1.40 5.47 15.04
N LEU A 118 1.37 6.36 14.05
CA LEU A 118 1.96 7.71 14.13
C LEU A 118 0.97 8.79 14.54
N LEU A 119 -0.34 8.50 14.50
CA LEU A 119 -1.33 9.49 14.87
C LEU A 119 -1.43 9.60 16.39
N PRO A 120 -1.63 10.82 16.94
CA PRO A 120 -1.88 11.00 18.36
C PRO A 120 -3.14 10.25 18.79
N THR A 121 -3.01 9.38 19.80
CA THR A 121 -4.13 8.65 20.42
C THR A 121 -4.53 9.23 21.78
N ASP A 122 -3.87 10.30 22.20
CA ASP A 122 -4.10 11.02 23.46
C ASP A 122 -5.37 11.89 23.44
N GLY A 123 -6.15 11.82 22.35
CA GLY A 123 -7.37 12.60 22.17
C GLY A 123 -7.14 14.07 21.83
N THR A 124 -5.92 14.48 21.51
CA THR A 124 -5.61 15.87 21.13
C THR A 124 -6.21 16.29 19.78
N ALA A 125 -6.50 15.32 18.91
CA ALA A 125 -7.09 15.54 17.59
C ALA A 125 -8.06 14.41 17.19
N PRO A 126 -9.21 14.27 17.88
CA PRO A 126 -10.13 13.14 17.68
C PRO A 126 -10.69 13.10 16.25
N ASP A 127 -10.95 14.27 15.65
CA ASP A 127 -11.44 14.37 14.27
C ASP A 127 -10.40 13.89 13.25
N ALA A 128 -9.11 14.15 13.49
CA ALA A 128 -8.04 13.71 12.60
C ALA A 128 -7.86 12.18 12.67
N LEU A 129 -7.97 11.59 13.87
CA LEU A 129 -7.94 10.14 14.04
C LEU A 129 -9.15 9.48 13.37
N ALA A 130 -10.37 9.98 13.60
CA ALA A 130 -11.58 9.46 12.97
C ALA A 130 -11.54 9.55 11.43
N GLN A 131 -11.03 10.67 10.89
CA GLN A 131 -10.80 10.79 9.44
C GLN A 131 -9.78 9.77 8.94
N ALA A 132 -8.69 9.54 9.67
CA ALA A 132 -7.68 8.56 9.28
C ALA A 132 -8.19 7.12 9.33
N GLU A 133 -8.97 6.76 10.35
CA GLU A 133 -9.64 5.46 10.46
C GLU A 133 -10.61 5.23 9.30
N LYS A 134 -11.43 6.24 8.97
CA LYS A 134 -12.32 6.18 7.82
C LYS A 134 -11.54 6.01 6.50
N ALA A 135 -10.45 6.74 6.32
CA ALA A 135 -9.59 6.61 5.14
C ALA A 135 -8.96 5.22 5.03
N ASP A 136 -8.45 4.68 6.14
CA ASP A 136 -7.86 3.33 6.20
C ASP A 136 -8.89 2.26 5.86
N ALA A 137 -10.10 2.34 6.44
CA ALA A 137 -11.19 1.40 6.15
C ALA A 137 -11.60 1.43 4.66
N LEU A 138 -11.72 2.62 4.07
CA LEU A 138 -12.06 2.77 2.65
C LEU A 138 -10.94 2.27 1.73
N LEU A 139 -9.67 2.51 2.07
CA LEU A 139 -8.53 1.97 1.34
C LEU A 139 -8.53 0.44 1.37
N ARG A 140 -8.72 -0.18 2.54
CA ARG A 140 -8.79 -1.64 2.68
C ARG A 140 -9.94 -2.23 1.89
N ALA A 141 -11.13 -1.62 1.97
CA ALA A 141 -12.28 -2.04 1.19
C ALA A 141 -12.00 -1.95 -0.32
N ALA A 142 -11.38 -0.87 -0.79
CA ALA A 142 -11.06 -0.68 -2.19
C ALA A 142 -9.98 -1.68 -2.68
N LEU A 143 -8.94 -1.94 -1.88
CA LEU A 143 -7.92 -2.95 -2.17
C LEU A 143 -8.51 -4.37 -2.24
N ALA A 144 -9.45 -4.69 -1.33
CA ALA A 144 -10.19 -5.94 -1.38
C ALA A 144 -11.02 -6.07 -2.67
N ARG A 145 -11.72 -5.00 -3.10
CA ARG A 145 -12.44 -4.98 -4.39
C ARG A 145 -11.51 -5.15 -5.59
N ALA A 146 -10.28 -4.64 -5.52
CA ALA A 146 -9.29 -4.84 -6.58
C ALA A 146 -8.71 -6.26 -6.60
N GLY A 147 -8.86 -7.04 -5.52
CA GLY A 147 -8.14 -8.30 -5.33
C GLY A 147 -6.63 -8.10 -5.12
N SER A 148 -6.21 -6.89 -4.71
CA SER A 148 -4.80 -6.53 -4.62
C SER A 148 -4.26 -6.79 -3.21
N PRO A 149 -3.30 -7.72 -3.04
CA PRO A 149 -2.74 -8.02 -1.73
C PRO A 149 -1.82 -6.87 -1.27
N TYR A 150 -1.95 -6.47 -0.01
CA TYR A 150 -1.14 -5.39 0.57
C TYR A 150 -0.43 -5.86 1.84
N ALA A 151 0.61 -5.12 2.26
CA ALA A 151 1.30 -5.31 3.53
C ALA A 151 1.07 -4.07 4.40
N VAL A 152 0.64 -4.28 5.65
CA VAL A 152 0.46 -3.18 6.61
C VAL A 152 1.81 -2.85 7.25
N ILE A 153 2.21 -1.58 7.19
CA ILE A 153 3.50 -1.11 7.66
C ILE A 153 3.35 -0.34 8.97
N HIS A 154 3.94 -0.91 10.01
CA HIS A 154 3.99 -0.36 11.37
C HIS A 154 5.40 0.13 11.72
N GLY A 155 5.53 0.76 12.88
CA GLY A 155 6.81 1.17 13.48
C GLY A 155 7.04 2.66 13.37
N ARG A 156 8.10 3.16 14.02
CA ARG A 156 8.47 4.59 13.98
C ARG A 156 9.87 4.77 13.42
N GLY A 157 10.08 5.82 12.63
CA GLY A 157 11.39 6.14 12.04
C GLY A 157 12.05 4.94 11.34
N PRO A 158 13.26 4.52 11.74
CA PRO A 158 13.99 3.40 11.10
C PRO A 158 13.26 2.05 11.11
N GLU A 159 12.45 1.77 12.14
CA GLU A 159 11.71 0.50 12.25
C GLU A 159 10.68 0.36 11.12
N ARG A 160 10.04 1.47 10.75
CA ARG A 160 9.06 1.53 9.67
C ARG A 160 9.70 1.19 8.32
N LEU A 161 10.89 1.74 8.07
CA LEU A 161 11.68 1.40 6.89
C LEU A 161 12.09 -0.08 6.88
N ALA A 162 12.47 -0.63 8.04
CA ALA A 162 12.79 -2.06 8.15
C ALA A 162 11.57 -2.94 7.87
N SER A 163 10.41 -2.60 8.42
CA SER A 163 9.13 -3.29 8.17
C SER A 163 8.76 -3.28 6.68
N ALA A 164 8.84 -2.12 6.03
CA ALA A 164 8.58 -1.99 4.60
C ALA A 164 9.58 -2.78 3.75
N TRP A 165 10.86 -2.74 4.10
CA TRP A 165 11.91 -3.48 3.40
C TRP A 165 11.68 -5.00 3.48
N ASN A 166 11.30 -5.51 4.65
CA ASN A 166 10.99 -6.93 4.83
C ASN A 166 9.78 -7.35 3.99
N ALA A 167 8.72 -6.53 3.97
CA ALA A 167 7.54 -6.77 3.14
C ALA A 167 7.88 -6.81 1.63
N ILE A 168 8.75 -5.91 1.16
CA ILE A 168 9.21 -5.89 -0.24
C ILE A 168 10.01 -7.15 -0.58
N ASN A 169 10.95 -7.57 0.28
CA ASN A 169 11.73 -8.79 0.02
C ASN A 169 10.82 -10.02 -0.06
N ALA A 170 9.88 -10.17 0.86
CA ALA A 170 8.98 -11.31 0.85
C ALA A 170 8.13 -11.38 -0.44
N ARG A 171 7.63 -10.23 -0.93
CA ARG A 171 6.88 -10.18 -2.20
C ARG A 171 7.77 -10.44 -3.42
N ALA A 172 9.01 -9.97 -3.41
CA ALA A 172 9.96 -10.24 -4.49
C ALA A 172 10.34 -11.73 -4.54
N GLU A 173 10.46 -12.38 -3.38
CA GLU A 173 10.70 -13.82 -3.26
C GLU A 173 9.50 -14.63 -3.79
N ASP A 174 8.26 -14.29 -3.41
CA ASP A 174 7.06 -14.95 -3.93
C ASP A 174 6.95 -14.89 -5.46
N ALA A 175 7.28 -13.74 -6.05
CA ALA A 175 7.31 -13.57 -7.50
C ALA A 175 8.42 -14.41 -8.18
N GLY A 176 9.57 -14.58 -7.52
CA GLY A 176 10.67 -15.41 -7.99
C GLY A 176 10.44 -16.92 -7.85
N VAL A 177 9.76 -17.37 -6.79
CA VAL A 177 9.40 -18.78 -6.58
C VAL A 177 8.31 -19.23 -7.56
N SER A 178 7.39 -18.32 -7.91
CA SER A 178 6.32 -18.58 -8.89
C SER A 178 6.84 -18.76 -10.31
N SER A 179 7.99 -18.17 -10.66
CA SER A 179 8.61 -18.30 -12.00
C SER A 179 9.56 -19.48 -12.14
N SER A 180 10.02 -20.09 -11.04
CA SER A 180 10.93 -21.25 -11.05
C SER A 180 10.24 -22.61 -10.89
N SER A 181 8.92 -22.63 -10.66
CA SER A 181 8.17 -23.86 -10.41
C SER A 181 7.26 -24.23 -11.60
N GLY A 182 7.84 -24.80 -12.64
CA GLY A 182 7.09 -25.43 -13.72
C GLY A 182 6.24 -26.59 -13.19
N ARG A 183 4.91 -26.47 -13.37
CA ARG A 183 3.88 -27.52 -13.33
C ARG A 183 3.63 -28.23 -11.98
N THR A 184 2.49 -27.91 -11.36
CA THR A 184 1.31 -28.81 -11.30
C THR A 184 0.05 -27.99 -11.05
N ALA A 185 -0.92 -28.12 -11.95
CA ALA A 185 -2.28 -27.65 -11.74
C ALA A 185 -2.97 -28.49 -10.67
N SER A 186 -3.31 -27.87 -9.53
CA SER A 186 -4.45 -28.25 -8.68
C SER A 186 -4.46 -27.43 -7.39
N GLY A 187 -5.52 -26.64 -7.22
CA GLY A 187 -5.95 -26.13 -5.91
C GLY A 187 -5.35 -24.77 -5.53
N GLU A 188 -6.24 -23.77 -5.51
CA GLU A 188 -6.10 -22.50 -4.79
C GLU A 188 -5.39 -22.71 -3.45
N ARG A 189 -4.10 -22.38 -3.40
CA ARG A 189 -3.41 -22.12 -2.14
C ARG A 189 -3.25 -20.62 -2.04
N ALA A 190 -4.30 -19.97 -1.56
CA ALA A 190 -4.19 -18.65 -0.94
C ALA A 190 -3.22 -18.81 0.24
N TRP A 191 -1.94 -18.53 -0.01
CA TRP A 191 -0.91 -18.75 0.99
C TRP A 191 -1.11 -17.77 2.15
N PHE A 192 -1.23 -18.36 3.33
CA PHE A 192 -1.55 -17.76 4.60
C PHE A 192 -0.26 -17.17 5.21
N TRP A 193 -0.25 -15.87 5.51
CA TRP A 193 0.77 -15.30 6.40
C TRP A 193 0.45 -15.70 7.85
N PRO A 194 1.42 -16.20 8.63
CA PRO A 194 1.27 -16.32 10.08
C PRO A 194 1.06 -14.93 10.66
N CYS A 195 -0.13 -14.74 11.23
CA CYS A 195 -0.56 -13.52 11.88
C CYS A 195 0.23 -13.34 13.18
N ASP A 196 1.18 -12.39 13.18
CA ASP A 196 1.60 -11.75 14.43
C ASP A 196 1.18 -10.27 14.47
N LYS A 197 0.79 -9.64 13.34
CA LYS A 197 0.38 -8.22 13.26
C LYS A 197 -0.64 -7.90 12.14
N CYS A 198 -1.60 -8.79 11.88
CA CYS A 198 -2.66 -8.53 10.91
C CYS A 198 -3.89 -7.93 11.61
N SER A 199 -4.05 -6.60 11.59
CA SER A 199 -5.31 -5.94 11.96
C SER A 199 -6.33 -6.03 10.83
N ASP A 200 -6.68 -7.26 10.45
CA ASP A 200 -7.87 -7.56 9.65
C ASP A 200 -8.87 -8.26 10.58
N PRO A 201 -10.07 -7.69 10.82
CA PRO A 201 -11.08 -8.30 11.67
C PRO A 201 -11.46 -9.74 11.26
N ALA A 202 -11.42 -10.08 9.97
CA ALA A 202 -11.70 -11.43 9.50
C ALA A 202 -10.54 -12.40 9.83
N CYS A 203 -9.30 -11.91 9.79
CA CYS A 203 -8.11 -12.66 10.15
C CYS A 203 -8.02 -12.85 11.67
N GLU A 204 -8.30 -11.82 12.47
CA GLU A 204 -8.40 -11.89 13.92
C GLU A 204 -9.48 -12.88 14.35
N HIS A 205 -10.67 -12.80 13.75
CA HIS A 205 -11.77 -13.70 14.10
C HIS A 205 -11.45 -15.17 13.79
N ARG A 206 -10.69 -15.44 12.71
CA ARG A 206 -10.23 -16.79 12.37
C ARG A 206 -9.13 -17.27 13.34
N LEU A 207 -8.14 -16.43 13.64
CA LEU A 207 -7.06 -16.73 14.59
C LEU A 207 -7.62 -17.05 15.99
N PHE A 208 -8.55 -16.23 16.48
CA PHE A 208 -9.21 -16.44 17.77
C PHE A 208 -10.02 -17.74 17.79
N ARG A 209 -10.77 -18.07 16.72
CA ARG A 209 -11.47 -19.36 16.61
C ARG A 209 -10.50 -20.54 16.66
N ASP A 210 -9.40 -20.47 15.91
CA ASP A 210 -8.43 -21.56 15.83
C ASP A 210 -7.68 -21.76 17.17
N LEU A 211 -7.41 -20.68 17.92
CA LEU A 211 -6.84 -20.75 19.28
C LEU A 211 -7.81 -21.35 20.30
N ILE A 212 -9.10 -21.03 20.21
CA ILE A 212 -10.14 -21.62 21.06
C ILE A 212 -10.30 -23.11 20.76
N ALA A 213 -10.29 -23.50 19.48
CA ALA A 213 -10.41 -24.89 19.05
C ALA A 213 -9.19 -25.76 19.41
N ARG A 214 -8.03 -25.14 19.68
CA ARG A 214 -6.77 -25.82 20.04
C ARG A 214 -6.49 -25.90 21.54
N ARG A 215 -7.39 -25.40 22.40
CA ARG A 215 -7.29 -25.66 23.85
C ARG A 215 -7.81 -27.08 24.14
N PRO A 216 -7.00 -27.95 24.78
CA PRO A 216 -7.48 -29.25 25.26
C PRO A 216 -8.54 -29.10 26.36
#